data_AF-X1R6H8-F1
#
_entry.id   AF-X1R6H8-F1
#
_cell.length_a   1.000
_cell.length_b   1.000
_cell.length_c   1.000
_cell.angle_alpha   90.00
_cell.angle_beta   90.00
_cell.angle_gamma   90.00
#
_symmetry.space_group_name_H-M   'P 1'
#
loop_
_entity.id
_entity.type
_entity.pdbx_description
1 polymer ?
#
loop_
_entity_poly.entity_id
_entity_poly.type
_entity_poly.pdbx_seq_one_letter_code
_entity_poly.pdbx_strand_id
1 'polypeptide(L)'
;MPCSPQEAQSAEIIKGELEHVCDKTVIEPFSCNPRAFLGYIKVNIILVVMSFLTFFLIPLNLINYWSYVMTFLSFCLNVIAFLIIWNEFFNYREFIDPLFKSRKSQNVIGKISSEEELKKIVIFSGHHDSALQFNLLTYLKIGYPIIIFLGLGIMFLWLFVSTVIFLLTLMGLFFYEIFFIFVLILFLVGTPAFIGLFFFVSFGKKANKVPE
;
A
#
# COMPACT_ATOMS: atom_id res chain seq x y z
N MET A 1 2.87 -2.96 -17.18
CA MET A 1 2.09 -3.10 -15.92
C MET A 1 1.41 -4.45 -15.92
N PRO A 2 1.37 -5.15 -14.78
CA PRO A 2 0.58 -6.36 -14.60
C PRO A 2 -0.87 -6.19 -15.06
N CYS A 3 -1.48 -7.28 -15.54
CA CYS A 3 -2.89 -7.32 -15.85
C CYS A 3 -3.30 -6.24 -16.91
N SER A 4 -2.42 -5.93 -17.88
CA SER A 4 -2.62 -4.90 -18.93
C SER A 4 -2.53 -5.49 -20.34
N PRO A 5 -3.19 -4.88 -21.36
CA PRO A 5 -3.10 -5.39 -22.73
C PRO A 5 -1.67 -5.47 -23.28
N GLN A 6 -0.80 -4.55 -22.88
CA GLN A 6 0.62 -4.54 -23.27
C GLN A 6 1.40 -5.67 -22.62
N GLU A 7 1.06 -6.05 -21.37
CA GLU A 7 1.66 -7.21 -20.71
C GLU A 7 1.20 -8.51 -21.39
N ALA A 8 -0.06 -8.62 -21.78
CA ALA A 8 -0.54 -9.73 -22.62
C ALA A 8 0.16 -9.80 -23.99
N GLN A 9 0.36 -8.67 -24.65
CA GLN A 9 1.11 -8.62 -25.91
C GLN A 9 2.58 -9.05 -25.72
N SER A 10 3.22 -8.61 -24.64
CA SER A 10 4.57 -9.03 -24.30
C SER A 10 4.64 -10.53 -24.01
N ALA A 11 3.62 -11.11 -23.37
CA ALA A 11 3.55 -12.55 -23.13
C ALA A 11 3.48 -13.35 -24.44
N GLU A 12 2.71 -12.89 -25.43
CA GLU A 12 2.65 -13.53 -26.75
C GLU A 12 3.97 -13.44 -27.51
N ILE A 13 4.69 -12.30 -27.41
CA ILE A 13 6.03 -12.16 -28.00
C ILE A 13 6.99 -13.16 -27.36
N ILE A 14 7.05 -13.21 -26.03
CA ILE A 14 7.93 -14.14 -25.30
C ILE A 14 7.59 -15.60 -25.62
N LYS A 15 6.29 -15.92 -25.74
CA LYS A 15 5.84 -17.24 -26.14
C LYS A 15 6.40 -17.62 -27.51
N GLY A 16 6.29 -16.73 -28.51
CA GLY A 16 6.82 -16.96 -29.85
C GLY A 16 8.33 -17.23 -29.84
N GLU A 17 9.09 -16.44 -29.08
CA GLU A 17 10.54 -16.67 -28.93
C GLU A 17 10.87 -18.02 -28.28
N LEU A 18 10.13 -18.41 -27.24
CA LEU A 18 10.34 -19.68 -26.55
C LEU A 18 9.95 -20.90 -27.41
N GLU A 19 8.94 -20.77 -28.28
CA GLU A 19 8.53 -21.84 -29.21
C GLU A 19 9.65 -22.25 -30.19
N HIS A 20 10.65 -21.38 -30.43
CA HIS A 20 11.80 -21.72 -31.26
C HIS A 20 12.83 -22.64 -30.58
N VAL A 21 12.83 -22.69 -29.24
CA VAL A 21 13.89 -23.34 -28.46
C VAL A 21 13.38 -24.34 -27.41
N CYS A 22 12.09 -24.31 -27.08
CA CYS A 22 11.45 -25.19 -26.09
C CYS A 22 10.55 -26.23 -26.78
N ASP A 23 10.47 -27.43 -26.21
CA ASP A 23 9.59 -28.49 -26.72
C ASP A 23 8.11 -28.18 -26.49
N LYS A 24 7.82 -27.47 -25.38
CA LYS A 24 6.47 -27.04 -25.04
C LYS A 24 6.50 -25.63 -24.45
N THR A 25 5.70 -24.75 -25.03
CA THR A 25 5.47 -23.41 -24.50
C THR A 25 3.98 -23.24 -24.17
N VAL A 26 3.67 -22.70 -23.00
CA VAL A 26 2.30 -22.45 -22.56
C VAL A 26 2.14 -21.06 -21.98
N ILE A 27 0.97 -20.48 -22.21
CA ILE A 27 0.48 -19.32 -21.46
C ILE A 27 -0.39 -19.85 -20.33
N GLU A 28 0.01 -19.54 -19.10
CA GLU A 28 -0.72 -19.92 -17.90
C GLU A 28 -1.48 -18.70 -17.37
N PRO A 29 -2.82 -18.66 -17.50
CA PRO A 29 -3.61 -17.53 -17.05
C PRO A 29 -3.79 -17.53 -15.53
N PHE A 30 -3.72 -16.35 -14.92
CA PHE A 30 -4.08 -16.14 -13.51
C PHE A 30 -4.89 -14.85 -13.32
N SER A 31 -5.35 -14.62 -12.10
CA SER A 31 -6.03 -13.38 -11.72
C SER A 31 -5.29 -12.66 -10.61
N CYS A 32 -5.22 -11.33 -10.72
CA CYS A 32 -4.48 -10.46 -9.83
C CYS A 32 -5.27 -9.19 -9.51
N ASN A 33 -4.97 -8.52 -8.40
CA ASN A 33 -5.51 -7.21 -8.04
C ASN A 33 -4.40 -6.15 -8.22
N PRO A 34 -4.05 -5.76 -9.47
CA PRO A 34 -2.78 -5.08 -9.79
C PRO A 34 -2.61 -3.68 -9.17
N ARG A 35 -3.64 -3.16 -8.51
CA ARG A 35 -3.66 -1.85 -7.86
C ARG A 35 -3.58 -1.93 -6.35
N ALA A 36 -3.70 -3.12 -5.76
CA ALA A 36 -3.72 -3.27 -4.31
C ALA A 36 -2.35 -2.99 -3.68
N PHE A 37 -1.28 -3.55 -4.27
CA PHE A 37 0.09 -3.44 -3.78
C PHE A 37 0.58 -2.01 -3.48
N LEU A 38 0.12 -0.99 -4.21
CA LEU A 38 0.41 0.42 -3.89
C LEU A 38 -0.84 1.19 -3.45
N GLY A 39 -2.02 0.62 -3.67
CA GLY A 39 -3.29 1.22 -3.29
C GLY A 39 -3.49 1.30 -1.79
N TYR A 40 -2.88 0.38 -1.03
CA TYR A 40 -2.95 0.40 0.44
C TYR A 40 -2.40 1.69 1.05
N ILE A 41 -1.42 2.34 0.42
CA ILE A 41 -0.82 3.59 0.90
C ILE A 41 -1.91 4.65 1.02
N LYS A 42 -2.75 4.80 -0.01
CA LYS A 42 -3.84 5.77 -0.01
C LYS A 42 -4.89 5.47 1.06
N VAL A 43 -5.27 4.19 1.20
CA VAL A 43 -6.20 3.75 2.25
C VAL A 43 -5.65 4.11 3.64
N ASN A 44 -4.37 3.84 3.88
CA ASN A 44 -3.69 4.19 5.12
C ASN A 44 -3.71 5.69 5.41
N ILE A 45 -3.37 6.53 4.43
CA ILE A 45 -3.41 7.98 4.62
C ILE A 45 -4.81 8.46 5.01
N ILE A 46 -5.86 7.93 4.36
CA ILE A 46 -7.25 8.28 4.72
C ILE A 46 -7.53 7.89 6.18
N LEU A 47 -7.20 6.66 6.59
CA LEU A 47 -7.43 6.19 7.96
C LEU A 47 -6.68 7.03 9.00
N VAL A 48 -5.42 7.35 8.76
CA VAL A 48 -4.57 8.16 9.66
C VAL A 48 -5.09 9.58 9.77
N VAL A 49 -5.42 10.23 8.65
CA VAL A 49 -5.98 11.59 8.66
C VAL A 49 -7.32 11.60 9.39
N MET A 50 -8.20 10.63 9.12
CA MET A 50 -9.45 10.49 9.86
C MET A 50 -9.22 10.31 11.37
N SER A 51 -8.16 9.58 11.76
CA SER A 51 -7.79 9.41 13.17
C SER A 51 -7.33 10.71 13.84
N PHE A 52 -6.60 11.58 13.13
CA PHE A 52 -6.30 12.93 13.63
C PHE A 52 -7.56 13.78 13.76
N LEU A 53 -8.43 13.73 12.75
CA LEU A 53 -9.68 14.49 12.77
C LEU A 53 -10.57 14.08 13.95
N THR A 54 -10.68 12.78 14.26
CA THR A 54 -11.47 12.34 15.42
C THR A 54 -10.91 12.85 16.74
N PHE A 55 -9.58 12.98 16.88
CA PHE A 55 -8.98 13.64 18.04
C PHE A 55 -9.41 15.13 18.13
N PHE A 56 -9.33 15.89 17.04
CA PHE A 56 -9.72 17.31 17.05
C PHE A 56 -11.21 17.55 17.27
N LEU A 57 -12.05 16.53 17.08
CA LEU A 57 -13.49 16.60 17.35
C LEU A 57 -13.85 16.32 18.82
N ILE A 58 -12.91 15.87 19.67
CA ILE A 58 -13.15 15.60 21.09
C ILE A 58 -13.80 16.79 21.83
N PRO A 59 -13.37 18.05 21.65
CA PRO A 59 -13.96 19.18 22.39
C PRO A 59 -15.42 19.48 22.07
N LEU A 60 -15.98 18.92 20.98
CA LEU A 60 -17.39 19.13 20.65
C LEU A 60 -18.34 18.57 21.71
N ASN A 61 -17.89 17.55 22.45
CA ASN A 61 -18.59 16.96 23.60
C ASN A 61 -20.11 16.75 23.38
N LEU A 62 -20.49 16.17 22.24
CA LEU A 62 -21.90 16.09 21.81
C LEU A 62 -22.78 15.19 22.69
N ILE A 63 -22.16 14.26 23.43
CA ILE A 63 -22.81 13.31 24.36
C ILE A 63 -21.89 13.03 25.54
N ASN A 64 -22.43 12.51 26.66
CA ASN A 64 -21.69 12.27 27.91
C ASN A 64 -20.44 11.38 27.77
N TYR A 65 -20.39 10.49 26.77
CA TYR A 65 -19.26 9.58 26.52
C TYR A 65 -18.46 9.93 25.25
N TRP A 66 -18.61 11.16 24.75
CA TRP A 66 -18.05 11.57 23.46
C TRP A 66 -16.53 11.43 23.39
N SER A 67 -15.81 11.81 24.46
CA SER A 67 -14.35 11.65 24.55
C SER A 67 -13.92 10.18 24.45
N TYR A 68 -14.61 9.27 25.14
CA TYR A 68 -14.36 7.83 25.06
C TYR A 68 -14.56 7.31 23.63
N VAL A 69 -15.65 7.71 22.97
CA VAL A 69 -15.94 7.27 21.59
C VAL A 69 -14.88 7.80 20.62
N MET A 70 -14.53 9.09 20.70
CA MET A 70 -13.57 9.70 19.77
C MET A 70 -12.15 9.17 19.95
N THR A 71 -11.68 9.00 21.20
CA THR A 71 -10.35 8.44 21.47
C THR A 71 -10.26 6.97 21.08
N PHE A 72 -11.31 6.18 21.34
CA PHE A 72 -11.41 4.80 20.87
C PHE A 72 -11.37 4.72 19.35
N LEU A 73 -12.16 5.54 18.65
CA LEU A 73 -12.19 5.58 17.20
C LEU A 73 -10.84 6.01 16.61
N SER A 74 -10.19 7.02 17.17
CA SER A 74 -8.85 7.47 16.80
C SER A 74 -7.82 6.33 16.90
N PHE A 75 -7.82 5.61 18.03
CA PHE A 75 -6.97 4.46 18.27
C PHE A 75 -7.25 3.32 17.27
N CYS A 76 -8.51 2.90 17.10
CA CYS A 76 -8.88 1.82 16.19
C CYS A 76 -8.48 2.11 14.74
N LEU A 77 -8.69 3.34 14.26
CA LEU A 77 -8.27 3.73 12.91
C LEU A 77 -6.75 3.60 12.72
N ASN A 78 -5.94 3.98 13.70
CA ASN A 78 -4.49 3.80 13.66
C ASN A 78 -4.08 2.32 13.71
N VAL A 79 -4.74 1.51 14.53
CA VAL A 79 -4.46 0.07 14.60
C VAL A 79 -4.79 -0.59 13.27
N ILE A 80 -5.93 -0.27 12.66
CA ILE A 80 -6.31 -0.81 11.34
C ILE A 80 -5.28 -0.38 10.28
N ALA A 81 -4.89 0.91 10.27
CA ALA A 81 -3.84 1.39 9.37
C ALA A 81 -2.52 0.61 9.55
N PHE A 82 -2.06 0.44 10.79
CA PHE A 82 -0.88 -0.34 11.10
C PHE A 82 -1.00 -1.81 10.63
N LEU A 83 -2.13 -2.47 10.87
CA LEU A 83 -2.36 -3.84 10.41
C LEU A 83 -2.33 -3.95 8.89
N ILE A 84 -2.85 -2.95 8.16
CA ILE A 84 -2.75 -2.91 6.70
C ILE A 84 -1.28 -2.82 6.29
N ILE A 85 -0.49 -1.88 6.83
CA ILE A 85 0.94 -1.78 6.51
C ILE A 85 1.69 -3.06 6.86
N TRP A 86 1.44 -3.63 8.03
CA TRP A 86 2.07 -4.86 8.48
C TRP A 86 1.84 -6.00 7.51
N ASN A 87 0.60 -6.21 7.07
CA ASN A 87 0.28 -7.31 6.17
C ASN A 87 0.71 -7.02 4.72
N GLU A 88 0.38 -5.85 4.17
CA GLU A 88 0.62 -5.52 2.76
C GLU A 88 2.10 -5.26 2.46
N PHE A 89 2.78 -4.46 3.29
CA PHE A 89 4.13 -4.00 2.99
C PHE A 89 5.20 -4.94 3.55
N PHE A 90 5.07 -5.35 4.82
CA PHE A 90 6.11 -6.16 5.47
C PHE A 90 5.96 -7.67 5.20
N ASN A 91 4.72 -8.18 5.13
CA ASN A 91 4.47 -9.61 4.93
C ASN A 91 4.02 -9.98 3.51
N TYR A 92 3.80 -9.00 2.63
CA TYR A 92 3.31 -9.22 1.25
C TYR A 92 2.04 -10.09 1.18
N ARG A 93 1.14 -9.91 2.16
CA ARG A 93 -0.16 -10.59 2.22
C ARG A 93 -1.22 -9.70 1.57
N GLU A 94 -2.07 -10.34 0.77
CA GLU A 94 -3.24 -9.74 0.09
C GLU A 94 -4.38 -9.43 1.09
N PHE A 95 -4.12 -8.56 2.08
CA PHE A 95 -5.01 -8.33 3.22
C PHE A 95 -6.21 -7.46 2.87
N ILE A 96 -6.00 -6.40 2.09
CA ILE A 96 -7.05 -5.51 1.59
C ILE A 96 -7.22 -5.57 0.07
N ASP A 97 -6.47 -6.42 -0.63
CA ASP A 97 -6.61 -6.71 -2.06
C ASP A 97 -8.05 -6.93 -2.52
N PRO A 98 -8.94 -7.61 -1.78
CA PRO A 98 -10.34 -7.80 -2.19
C PRO A 98 -11.12 -6.49 -2.38
N LEU A 99 -10.66 -5.36 -1.82
CA LEU A 99 -11.25 -4.04 -2.05
C LEU A 99 -10.92 -3.46 -3.43
N PHE A 100 -9.93 -4.05 -4.11
CA PHE A 100 -9.48 -3.62 -5.43
C PHE A 100 -10.08 -4.50 -6.52
N LYS A 101 -10.09 -3.98 -7.75
CA LYS A 101 -10.64 -4.71 -8.89
C LYS A 101 -9.69 -5.82 -9.33
N SER A 102 -10.16 -7.06 -9.26
CA SER A 102 -9.48 -8.23 -9.85
C SER A 102 -9.46 -8.13 -11.39
N ARG A 103 -8.36 -8.58 -11.99
CA ARG A 103 -8.08 -8.60 -13.43
C ARG A 103 -7.34 -9.88 -13.81
N LYS A 104 -7.35 -10.22 -15.09
CA LYS A 104 -6.57 -11.33 -15.64
C LYS A 104 -5.15 -10.87 -15.99
N SER A 105 -4.18 -11.75 -15.75
CA SER A 105 -2.78 -11.67 -16.21
C SER A 105 -2.36 -13.07 -16.69
N GLN A 106 -1.11 -13.21 -17.16
CA GLN A 106 -0.59 -14.50 -17.56
C GLN A 106 0.90 -14.68 -17.27
N ASN A 107 1.29 -15.92 -16.99
CA ASN A 107 2.68 -16.37 -17.04
C ASN A 107 2.97 -16.97 -18.43
N VAL A 108 4.22 -16.96 -18.83
CA VAL A 108 4.70 -17.71 -20.01
C VAL A 108 5.71 -18.74 -19.52
N ILE A 109 5.49 -20.00 -19.85
CA ILE A 109 6.32 -21.12 -19.40
C ILE A 109 6.81 -21.88 -20.63
N GLY A 110 8.13 -21.88 -20.83
CA GLY A 110 8.82 -22.76 -21.77
C GLY A 110 9.37 -23.98 -21.03
N LYS A 111 9.22 -25.16 -21.61
CA LYS A 111 9.73 -26.43 -21.08
C LYS A 111 10.56 -27.13 -22.15
N ILE A 112 11.79 -27.46 -21.78
CA ILE A 112 12.65 -28.42 -22.48
C ILE A 112 12.62 -29.72 -21.68
N SER A 113 12.32 -30.81 -22.36
CA SER A 113 12.14 -32.14 -21.80
C SER A 113 13.47 -32.89 -21.83
N SER A 114 13.66 -33.77 -20.85
CA SER A 114 14.75 -34.74 -20.90
C SER A 114 14.25 -35.99 -21.62
N GLU A 115 15.08 -36.58 -22.48
CA GLU A 115 14.81 -37.90 -23.07
C GLU A 115 14.96 -39.04 -22.05
N GLU A 116 15.74 -38.81 -20.99
CA GLU A 116 15.97 -39.76 -19.91
C GLU A 116 15.05 -39.52 -18.71
N GLU A 117 15.12 -40.40 -17.72
CA GLU A 117 14.42 -40.26 -16.45
C GLU A 117 14.73 -38.91 -15.78
N LEU A 118 13.69 -38.12 -15.51
CA LEU A 118 13.80 -36.79 -14.94
C LEU A 118 14.30 -36.84 -13.48
N LYS A 119 15.59 -36.61 -13.26
CA LYS A 119 16.19 -36.58 -11.90
C LYS A 119 16.18 -35.20 -11.25
N LYS A 120 16.22 -34.12 -12.04
CA LYS A 120 16.31 -32.73 -11.56
C LYS A 120 15.62 -31.77 -12.54
N ILE A 121 15.16 -30.62 -12.03
CA ILE A 121 14.60 -29.52 -12.82
C ILE A 121 15.44 -28.27 -12.56
N VAL A 122 15.85 -27.59 -13.62
CA VAL A 122 16.47 -26.25 -13.55
C VAL A 122 15.42 -25.25 -14.01
N ILE A 123 15.19 -24.21 -13.21
CA ILE A 123 14.20 -23.17 -13.51
C ILE A 123 14.92 -21.84 -13.70
N PHE A 124 14.76 -21.25 -14.87
CA PHE A 124 15.11 -19.87 -15.14
C PHE A 124 13.82 -19.05 -15.13
N SER A 125 13.77 -17.99 -14.33
CA SER A 125 12.56 -17.18 -14.15
C SER A 125 12.89 -15.69 -14.22
N GLY A 126 11.97 -14.91 -14.75
CA GLY A 126 12.01 -13.46 -14.82
C GLY A 126 10.58 -12.92 -14.97
N HIS A 127 10.41 -11.63 -14.69
CA HIS A 127 9.13 -10.95 -14.85
C HIS A 127 9.18 -10.07 -16.11
N HIS A 128 8.07 -10.02 -16.87
CA HIS A 128 7.98 -9.27 -18.12
C HIS A 128 7.05 -8.05 -18.01
N ASP A 129 6.40 -7.91 -16.86
CA ASP A 129 5.61 -6.74 -16.54
C ASP A 129 6.51 -5.56 -16.14
N SER A 130 5.97 -4.35 -16.32
CA SER A 130 6.61 -3.11 -15.88
C SER A 130 5.94 -2.54 -14.64
N ALA A 131 6.76 -1.99 -13.73
CA ALA A 131 6.30 -1.32 -12.53
C ALA A 131 5.50 -0.05 -12.81
N LEU A 132 4.69 0.35 -11.83
CA LEU A 132 4.07 1.67 -11.80
C LEU A 132 5.11 2.76 -11.59
N GLN A 133 4.95 3.88 -12.28
CA GLN A 133 5.76 5.07 -12.01
C GLN A 133 5.42 5.64 -10.63
N PHE A 134 6.43 5.82 -9.79
CA PHE A 134 6.30 6.51 -8.51
C PHE A 134 6.42 8.01 -8.75
N ASN A 135 5.32 8.75 -8.59
CA ASN A 135 5.28 10.19 -8.84
C ASN A 135 6.29 10.92 -7.94
N LEU A 136 6.33 10.56 -6.66
CA LEU A 136 7.24 11.17 -5.69
C LEU A 136 8.70 10.99 -6.09
N LEU A 137 9.10 9.78 -6.51
CA LEU A 137 10.47 9.54 -6.97
C LEU A 137 10.79 10.36 -8.22
N THR A 138 9.84 10.43 -9.17
CA THR A 138 10.00 11.19 -10.41
C THR A 138 10.22 12.67 -10.15
N TYR A 139 9.37 13.29 -9.33
CA TYR A 139 9.37 14.74 -9.14
C TYR A 139 10.31 15.21 -8.04
N LEU A 140 10.46 14.46 -6.94
CA LEU A 140 11.21 14.89 -5.76
C LEU A 140 12.62 14.31 -5.69
N LYS A 141 12.94 13.24 -6.44
CA LYS A 141 14.24 12.56 -6.41
C LYS A 141 14.64 12.22 -4.95
N ILE A 142 15.65 12.87 -4.40
CA ILE A 142 16.10 12.66 -3.00
C ILE A 142 15.07 13.09 -1.94
N GLY A 143 14.07 13.89 -2.31
CA GLY A 143 12.95 14.22 -1.43
C GLY A 143 11.98 13.05 -1.23
N TYR A 144 11.97 12.05 -2.13
CA TYR A 144 11.14 10.84 -2.01
C TYR A 144 11.35 10.07 -0.68
N PRO A 145 12.58 9.66 -0.32
CA PRO A 145 12.80 8.95 0.94
C PRO A 145 12.43 9.82 2.15
N ILE A 146 12.67 11.14 2.10
CA ILE A 146 12.32 12.06 3.18
C ILE A 146 10.81 12.03 3.45
N ILE A 147 10.00 12.12 2.39
CA ILE A 147 8.53 12.05 2.49
C ILE A 147 8.06 10.70 3.04
N ILE A 148 8.65 9.59 2.59
CA ILE A 148 8.30 8.25 3.10
C ILE A 148 8.63 8.13 4.59
N PHE A 149 9.87 8.43 4.97
CA PHE A 149 10.31 8.24 6.36
C PHE A 149 9.59 9.20 7.31
N LEU A 150 9.30 10.43 6.86
CA LEU A 150 8.47 11.35 7.61
C LEU A 150 7.06 10.80 7.80
N GLY A 151 6.41 10.33 6.72
CA GLY A 151 5.06 9.76 6.80
C GLY A 151 5.00 8.55 7.73
N LEU A 152 5.91 7.59 7.56
CA LEU A 152 6.00 6.41 8.43
C LEU A 152 6.27 6.80 9.89
N GLY A 153 7.23 7.70 10.13
CA GLY A 153 7.56 8.18 11.47
C GLY A 153 6.38 8.83 12.18
N ILE A 154 5.64 9.70 11.47
CA ILE A 154 4.42 10.33 12.01
C ILE A 154 3.34 9.28 12.29
N MET A 155 3.14 8.31 11.40
CA MET A 155 2.14 7.24 11.60
C MET A 155 2.45 6.39 12.83
N PHE A 156 3.69 5.97 13.02
CA PHE A 156 4.10 5.20 14.21
C PHE A 156 4.00 6.02 15.49
N LEU A 157 4.45 7.28 15.45
CA LEU A 157 4.35 8.18 16.59
C LEU A 157 2.88 8.46 16.95
N TRP A 158 2.02 8.64 15.95
CA TRP A 158 0.59 8.86 16.18
C TRP A 158 -0.11 7.61 16.71
N LEU A 159 0.23 6.42 16.23
CA LEU A 159 -0.25 5.16 16.80
C LEU A 159 0.10 5.07 18.30
N PHE A 160 1.34 5.37 18.66
CA PHE A 160 1.77 5.36 20.06
C PHE A 160 0.98 6.40 20.90
N VAL A 161 0.91 7.65 20.42
CA VAL A 161 0.26 8.75 21.15
C VAL A 161 -1.25 8.53 21.29
N SER A 162 -1.93 8.08 20.23
CA SER A 162 -3.36 7.75 20.28
C SER A 162 -3.65 6.57 21.21
N THR A 163 -2.74 5.59 21.32
CA THR A 163 -2.83 4.51 22.30
C THR A 163 -2.73 5.05 23.73
N VAL A 164 -1.74 5.92 24.01
CA VAL A 164 -1.60 6.55 25.34
C VAL A 164 -2.84 7.37 25.69
N ILE A 165 -3.34 8.19 24.76
CA ILE A 165 -4.56 8.98 24.95
C ILE A 165 -5.76 8.09 25.26
N PHE A 166 -5.94 6.99 24.51
CA PHE A 166 -7.02 6.04 24.74
C PHE A 166 -6.92 5.40 26.14
N LEU A 167 -5.74 4.93 26.55
CA LEU A 167 -5.53 4.35 27.88
C LEU A 167 -5.79 5.37 29.01
N LEU A 168 -5.28 6.59 28.88
CA LEU A 168 -5.56 7.66 29.85
C LEU A 168 -7.05 8.00 29.93
N THR A 169 -7.78 7.92 28.80
CA THR A 169 -9.22 8.15 28.76
C THR A 169 -9.96 7.06 29.52
N LEU A 170 -9.58 5.78 29.35
CA LEU A 170 -10.14 4.67 30.12
C LEU A 170 -9.89 4.79 31.63
N MET A 171 -8.76 5.38 32.02
CA MET A 171 -8.41 5.63 33.42
C MET A 171 -9.07 6.89 34.01
N GLY A 172 -9.78 7.68 33.19
CA GLY A 172 -10.32 8.98 33.61
C GLY A 172 -9.27 10.06 33.87
N LEU A 173 -8.05 9.89 33.34
CA LEU A 173 -6.89 10.78 33.52
C LEU A 173 -6.56 11.60 32.27
N PHE A 174 -7.41 11.54 31.24
CA PHE A 174 -7.17 12.24 29.99
C PHE A 174 -7.61 13.71 30.07
N PHE A 175 -6.66 14.60 29.80
CA PHE A 175 -6.89 16.05 29.65
C PHE A 175 -6.48 16.46 28.23
N TYR A 176 -7.45 16.93 27.43
CA TYR A 176 -7.26 17.22 26.01
C TYR A 176 -6.19 18.27 25.76
N GLU A 177 -6.16 19.30 26.60
CA GLU A 177 -5.29 20.47 26.49
C GLU A 177 -3.80 20.10 26.58
N ILE A 178 -3.47 19.06 27.36
CA ILE A 178 -2.09 18.56 27.51
C ILE A 178 -1.55 18.02 26.17
N PHE A 179 -2.42 17.40 25.38
CA PHE A 179 -2.04 16.75 24.11
C PHE A 179 -2.27 17.64 22.90
N PHE A 180 -3.15 18.64 22.98
CA PHE A 180 -3.62 19.39 21.83
C PHE A 180 -2.49 19.98 20.97
N ILE A 181 -1.58 20.75 21.57
CA ILE A 181 -0.48 21.41 20.83
C ILE A 181 0.44 20.37 20.19
N PHE A 182 0.77 19.31 20.92
CA PHE A 182 1.62 18.25 20.43
C PHE A 182 0.99 17.53 19.22
N VAL A 183 -0.29 17.15 19.31
CA VAL A 183 -1.01 16.47 18.22
C VAL A 183 -1.21 17.41 17.02
N LEU A 184 -1.45 18.70 17.26
CA LEU A 184 -1.53 19.70 16.21
C LEU A 184 -0.20 19.84 15.44
N ILE A 185 0.93 19.95 16.15
CA ILE A 185 2.26 20.00 15.52
C ILE A 185 2.52 18.72 14.73
N LEU A 186 2.21 17.55 15.31
CA LEU A 186 2.38 16.27 14.66
C LEU A 186 1.58 16.19 13.34
N PHE A 187 0.32 16.64 13.36
CA PHE A 187 -0.53 16.70 12.18
C PHE A 187 0.01 17.67 11.12
N LEU A 188 0.40 18.89 11.51
CA LEU A 188 0.93 19.90 10.59
C LEU A 188 2.24 19.46 9.93
N VAL A 189 3.16 18.89 10.71
CA VAL A 189 4.44 18.36 10.22
C VAL A 189 4.22 17.12 9.33
N GLY A 190 3.23 16.28 9.65
CA GLY A 190 2.89 15.11 8.84
C GLY A 190 2.13 15.43 7.56
N THR A 191 1.44 16.58 7.49
CA THR A 191 0.57 16.93 6.35
C THR A 191 1.27 16.91 4.99
N PRO A 192 2.48 17.50 4.82
CA PRO A 192 3.22 17.39 3.56
C PRO A 192 3.50 15.94 3.15
N ALA A 193 3.84 15.07 4.11
CA ALA A 193 4.07 13.67 3.84
C ALA A 193 2.78 12.93 3.46
N PHE A 194 1.67 13.20 4.15
CA PHE A 194 0.37 12.62 3.84
C PHE A 194 -0.10 13.00 2.44
N ILE A 195 0.05 14.27 2.05
CA ILE A 195 -0.26 14.72 0.69
C ILE A 195 0.62 13.98 -0.32
N GLY A 196 1.93 13.93 -0.09
CA GLY A 196 2.85 13.22 -0.98
C GLY A 196 2.49 11.74 -1.16
N LEU A 197 2.27 11.03 -0.05
CA LEU A 197 1.91 9.61 -0.03
C LEU A 197 0.52 9.34 -0.62
N PHE A 198 -0.43 10.26 -0.48
CA PHE A 198 -1.74 10.15 -1.13
C PHE A 198 -1.65 10.17 -2.65
N PHE A 199 -0.66 10.88 -3.21
CA PHE A 199 -0.38 10.97 -4.64
C PHE A 199 0.82 10.13 -5.09
N PHE A 200 1.19 9.10 -4.31
CA PHE A 200 2.34 8.22 -4.56
C PHE A 200 2.38 7.66 -5.99
N VAL A 201 1.21 7.24 -6.50
CA VAL A 201 0.99 6.84 -7.89
C VAL A 201 -0.17 7.62 -8.51
N SER A 202 -0.11 7.85 -9.82
CA SER A 202 -1.14 8.57 -10.56
C SER A 202 -2.47 7.78 -10.64
N PHE A 203 -3.60 8.50 -10.76
CA PHE A 203 -4.93 7.88 -10.82
C PHE A 203 -5.25 7.25 -12.17
N GLY A 204 -5.99 6.14 -12.13
CA GLY A 204 -6.61 5.53 -13.30
C GLY A 204 -5.62 5.22 -14.42
N LYS A 205 -6.03 5.44 -15.68
CA LYS A 205 -5.20 5.20 -16.87
C LYS A 205 -3.93 6.06 -16.91
N LYS A 206 -3.87 7.18 -16.18
CA LYS A 206 -2.69 8.07 -16.16
C LYS A 206 -1.49 7.44 -15.43
N ALA A 207 -1.72 6.45 -14.57
CA ALA A 207 -0.65 5.69 -13.91
C ALA A 207 0.14 4.78 -14.88
N ASN A 208 -0.37 4.59 -16.10
CA ASN A 208 0.19 3.66 -17.09
C ASN A 208 0.88 4.39 -18.24
N LYS A 209 1.15 5.69 -18.12
CA LYS A 209 1.88 6.41 -19.16
C LYS A 209 3.36 6.11 -18.99
N VAL A 210 3.94 5.51 -20.03
CA VAL A 210 5.40 5.48 -20.20
C VAL A 210 5.81 6.93 -20.47
N PRO A 211 6.79 7.50 -19.74
CA PRO A 211 7.36 8.79 -20.10
C PRO A 211 7.89 8.72 -21.53
N GLU A 212 7.55 9.71 -22.36
CA GLU A 212 8.18 9.92 -23.67
C GLU A 212 9.66 10.28 -23.51
#